data_AF-A0AA35W0I0-F1
#
_entry.id   AF-A0AA35W0I0-F1
#
_cell.length_a   1.000
_cell.length_b   1.000
_cell.length_c   1.000
_cell.angle_alpha   90.00
_cell.angle_beta   90.00
_cell.angle_gamma   90.00
#
_symmetry.space_group_name_H-M   'P 1'
#
loop_
_entity.id
_entity.type
_entity.pdbx_description
1 polymer ?
#
loop_
_entity_poly.entity_id
_entity_poly.type
_entity_poly.pdbx_seq_one_letter_code
_entity_poly.pdbx_strand_id
1 'polypeptide(L)'
;MSSAQVSKQRKAFLSQAPPPGYVPGLGRGATGFTTRSDIGPAREAGDISDERHPRPGKKSKTDDDDRSDEEDLNEANFDEFNGYGGSLFSSGPYDADDREADRIYNSIDSHMDKRRKERREKRFQEEIEKFRQERPKIQQQFSDLKRALSRVSNDEWLSIPDVGDARNKRERNPHVRPDRYIMPHRSILIGTLYHIVVYLEVHYAIS
;
A
#
# COMPACT_ATOMS: atom_id res chain seq x y z
N MET A 1 3.30 -32.20 31.96
CA MET A 1 2.42 -32.12 30.78
C MET A 1 1.44 -30.97 30.99
N SER A 2 1.63 -29.84 30.30
CA SER A 2 0.62 -28.78 30.11
C SER A 2 1.32 -27.56 29.53
N SER A 3 1.05 -27.25 28.26
CA SER A 3 0.84 -25.88 27.74
C SER A 3 1.03 -25.86 26.21
N ALA A 4 -0.08 -25.92 25.46
CA ALA A 4 -0.17 -25.36 24.11
C ALA A 4 -1.61 -25.50 23.57
N GLN A 5 -2.52 -24.63 24.00
CA GLN A 5 -3.75 -24.37 23.24
C GLN A 5 -3.97 -22.87 23.13
N VAL A 6 -3.01 -22.17 22.53
CA VAL A 6 -3.18 -20.76 22.16
C VAL A 6 -3.84 -20.69 20.79
N SER A 7 -5.17 -20.55 20.83
CA SER A 7 -6.05 -19.92 19.83
C SER A 7 -5.82 -20.23 18.33
N LYS A 8 -6.33 -21.39 17.88
CA LYS A 8 -6.63 -21.69 16.47
C LYS A 8 -7.93 -21.04 15.95
N GLN A 9 -8.55 -20.16 16.73
CA GLN A 9 -9.77 -19.39 16.41
C GLN A 9 -9.47 -18.11 15.63
N ARG A 10 -8.45 -18.12 14.76
CA ARG A 10 -8.04 -16.91 14.03
C ARG A 10 -8.86 -16.82 12.74
N LYS A 11 -9.86 -15.93 12.77
CA LYS A 11 -10.66 -15.40 11.63
C LYS A 11 -11.94 -16.17 11.25
N ALA A 12 -12.86 -16.34 12.20
CA ALA A 12 -14.22 -16.85 11.91
C ALA A 12 -14.98 -16.01 10.86
N PHE A 13 -14.69 -14.70 10.78
CA PHE A 13 -15.29 -13.77 9.82
C PHE A 13 -14.82 -14.00 8.36
N LEU A 14 -13.63 -14.55 8.12
CA LEU A 14 -13.10 -14.73 6.76
C LEU A 14 -13.75 -15.89 6.01
N SER A 15 -14.26 -16.89 6.73
CA SER A 15 -14.94 -18.06 6.18
C SER A 15 -16.46 -17.92 6.17
N GLN A 16 -17.00 -16.81 6.67
CA GLN A 16 -18.43 -16.51 6.66
C GLN A 16 -18.76 -15.63 5.45
N ALA A 17 -19.83 -15.96 4.74
CA ALA A 17 -20.35 -15.06 3.72
C ALA A 17 -20.80 -13.74 4.38
N PRO A 18 -20.65 -12.60 3.68
CA PRO A 18 -21.11 -11.32 4.21
C PRO A 18 -22.61 -11.38 4.52
N PRO A 19 -23.07 -10.80 5.65
CA PRO A 19 -24.48 -10.76 5.98
C PRO A 19 -25.33 -10.11 4.87
N PRO A 20 -26.53 -10.63 4.58
CA PRO A 20 -27.40 -10.07 3.56
C PRO A 20 -27.79 -8.63 3.91
N GLY A 21 -27.57 -7.69 2.97
CA GLY A 21 -27.84 -6.26 3.17
C GLY A 21 -26.69 -5.46 3.80
N TYR A 22 -25.52 -6.07 4.02
CA TYR A 22 -24.33 -5.35 4.46
C TYR A 22 -23.89 -4.32 3.42
N VAL A 23 -23.86 -3.05 3.82
CA VAL A 23 -23.27 -1.94 3.05
C VAL A 23 -21.91 -1.62 3.69
N PRO A 24 -20.78 -1.81 2.97
CA PRO A 24 -19.45 -1.47 3.45
C PRO A 24 -19.39 -0.03 3.95
N GLY A 25 -18.69 0.21 5.08
CA GLY A 25 -18.58 1.53 5.70
C GLY A 25 -19.79 1.97 6.53
N LEU A 26 -21.01 1.75 6.05
CA LEU A 26 -22.25 2.20 6.71
C LEU A 26 -22.47 1.54 8.08
N GLY A 27 -22.32 0.22 8.16
CA GLY A 27 -22.45 -0.53 9.42
C GLY A 27 -21.35 -0.26 10.46
N ARG A 28 -20.26 0.40 10.04
CA ARG A 28 -19.16 0.88 10.93
C ARG A 28 -19.38 2.33 11.36
N GLY A 29 -20.40 3.02 10.84
CA GLY A 29 -20.60 4.46 11.04
C GLY A 29 -19.58 5.31 10.27
N ALA A 30 -18.98 4.79 9.20
CA ALA A 30 -18.12 5.57 8.33
C ALA A 30 -18.99 6.48 7.44
N THR A 31 -18.96 7.78 7.72
CA THR A 31 -19.52 8.82 6.87
C THR A 31 -18.37 9.56 6.18
N GLY A 32 -18.44 9.77 4.87
CA GLY A 32 -17.47 10.62 4.17
C GLY A 32 -17.49 12.04 4.75
N PHE A 33 -16.34 12.68 4.85
CA PHE A 33 -16.29 14.08 5.27
C PHE A 33 -17.02 14.92 4.22
N THR A 34 -18.08 15.62 4.62
CA THR A 34 -18.80 16.55 3.75
C THR A 34 -17.84 17.68 3.39
N THR A 35 -17.43 17.76 2.13
CA THR A 35 -16.59 18.86 1.65
C THR A 35 -17.49 20.03 1.23
N ARG A 36 -16.88 21.21 1.05
CA ARG A 36 -17.60 22.44 0.64
C ARG A 36 -18.38 22.27 -0.67
N SER A 37 -17.99 21.31 -1.50
CA SER A 37 -18.65 20.98 -2.77
C SER A 37 -19.96 20.20 -2.58
N ASP A 38 -20.11 19.44 -1.49
CA ASP A 38 -21.26 18.55 -1.24
C ASP A 38 -22.48 19.28 -0.63
N ILE A 39 -22.28 20.46 -0.04
CA ILE A 39 -23.28 21.13 0.80
C ILE A 39 -24.22 22.05 0.00
N GLY A 40 -23.88 22.43 -1.23
CA GLY A 40 -24.70 23.36 -2.04
C GLY A 40 -24.91 24.75 -1.39
N PRO A 41 -25.69 25.66 -2.02
CA PRO A 41 -26.01 26.96 -1.42
C PRO A 41 -26.73 26.77 -0.08
N ALA A 42 -26.31 27.52 0.93
CA ALA A 42 -26.58 27.30 2.35
C ALA A 42 -28.01 26.84 2.67
N ARG A 43 -28.13 25.68 3.34
CA ARG A 43 -29.38 25.25 3.99
C ARG A 43 -29.75 26.26 5.09
N GLU A 44 -31.00 26.71 5.11
CA GLU A 44 -31.52 27.60 6.16
C GLU A 44 -31.52 26.89 7.53
N ALA A 45 -31.20 27.65 8.58
CA ALA A 45 -30.88 27.17 9.93
C ALA A 45 -32.06 26.57 10.74
N GLY A 46 -33.13 26.15 10.07
CA GLY A 46 -34.33 25.53 10.68
C GLY A 46 -34.56 24.06 10.32
N ASP A 47 -33.77 23.46 9.42
CA ASP A 47 -33.95 22.07 9.00
C ASP A 47 -33.29 21.09 9.97
N ILE A 48 -33.99 20.86 11.09
CA ILE A 48 -33.74 19.69 11.95
C ILE A 48 -34.46 18.50 11.33
N SER A 49 -33.75 17.75 10.49
CA SER A 49 -34.10 16.37 10.17
C SER A 49 -33.03 15.44 10.75
N ASP A 50 -33.41 14.72 11.81
CA ASP A 50 -32.75 13.51 12.29
C ASP A 50 -33.00 12.37 11.26
N GLU A 51 -32.46 12.55 10.05
CA GLU A 51 -32.48 11.61 8.92
C GLU A 51 -31.06 11.59 8.31
N ARG A 52 -30.11 11.00 9.03
CA ARG A 52 -28.69 10.92 8.63
C ARG A 52 -28.44 9.96 7.46
N HIS A 53 -28.78 10.45 6.27
CA HIS A 53 -28.59 9.94 4.90
C HIS A 53 -29.89 9.51 4.23
N PRO A 54 -30.25 10.10 3.06
CA PRO A 54 -31.26 9.49 2.20
C PRO A 54 -30.80 8.07 1.91
N ARG A 55 -31.70 7.09 2.08
CA ARG A 55 -31.42 5.70 1.68
C ARG A 55 -30.93 5.76 0.22
N PRO A 56 -29.74 5.25 -0.11
CA PRO A 56 -29.32 5.18 -1.51
C PRO A 56 -30.43 4.43 -2.24
N GLY A 57 -30.92 5.03 -3.32
CA GLY A 57 -32.02 4.50 -4.11
C GLY A 57 -31.84 3.00 -4.29
N LYS A 58 -32.90 2.24 -4.04
CA LYS A 58 -32.94 0.79 -4.23
C LYS A 58 -32.59 0.52 -5.70
N LYS A 59 -31.31 0.29 -6.02
CA LYS A 59 -30.89 -0.24 -7.32
C LYS A 59 -31.61 -1.58 -7.46
N SER A 60 -32.64 -1.61 -8.29
CA SER A 60 -33.21 -2.85 -8.80
C SER A 60 -32.06 -3.67 -9.35
N LYS A 61 -32.01 -4.95 -8.98
CA LYS A 61 -31.14 -5.93 -9.61
C LYS A 61 -31.59 -6.09 -11.06
N THR A 62 -31.05 -5.25 -11.94
CA THR A 62 -31.07 -5.47 -13.37
C THR A 62 -29.71 -4.99 -13.86
N ASP A 63 -28.92 -5.96 -14.29
CA ASP A 63 -27.67 -5.90 -15.04
C ASP A 63 -26.44 -5.23 -14.39
N ASP A 64 -25.45 -6.09 -14.12
CA ASP A 64 -24.10 -5.82 -13.64
C ASP A 64 -23.23 -5.12 -14.71
N ASP A 65 -23.55 -3.86 -15.07
CA ASP A 65 -22.65 -3.07 -15.94
C ASP A 65 -22.47 -1.60 -15.51
N ASP A 66 -23.00 -1.19 -14.35
CA ASP A 66 -23.07 0.23 -13.97
C ASP A 66 -22.52 0.51 -12.55
N ARG A 67 -21.35 -0.09 -12.27
CA ARG A 67 -20.54 0.11 -11.05
C ARG A 67 -19.04 -0.12 -11.30
N SER A 68 -18.34 0.85 -11.89
CA SER A 68 -16.95 1.16 -11.50
C SER A 68 -16.36 2.45 -12.12
N ASP A 69 -17.16 3.44 -12.50
CA ASP A 69 -16.64 4.77 -12.91
C ASP A 69 -16.33 5.66 -11.69
N GLU A 70 -15.77 5.09 -10.63
CA GLU A 70 -15.02 5.91 -9.67
C GLU A 70 -13.74 6.30 -10.40
N GLU A 71 -13.76 7.49 -11.01
CA GLU A 71 -12.59 8.11 -11.63
C GLU A 71 -11.38 7.84 -10.73
N ASP A 72 -10.38 7.12 -11.26
CA ASP A 72 -9.15 6.81 -10.51
C ASP A 72 -8.32 8.09 -10.42
N LEU A 73 -8.77 9.01 -9.56
CA LEU A 73 -8.17 10.31 -9.28
C LEU A 73 -6.94 10.19 -8.38
N ASN A 74 -6.31 9.01 -8.34
CA ASN A 74 -5.07 8.82 -7.63
C ASN A 74 -3.93 9.52 -8.38
N GLU A 75 -2.97 10.08 -7.63
CA GLU A 75 -1.76 10.71 -8.17
C GLU A 75 -0.97 9.75 -9.08
N ALA A 76 -1.03 8.43 -8.82
CA ALA A 76 -0.37 7.43 -9.67
C ALA A 76 -0.96 7.34 -11.10
N ASN A 77 -2.21 7.77 -11.27
CA ASN A 77 -2.90 7.83 -12.55
C ASN A 77 -2.82 9.24 -13.18
N PHE A 78 -2.37 10.25 -12.44
CA PHE A 78 -2.20 11.61 -12.94
C PHE A 78 -0.82 11.79 -13.58
N ASP A 79 -0.80 12.30 -14.80
CA ASP A 79 0.40 12.76 -15.50
C ASP A 79 0.28 14.27 -15.78
N GLU A 80 1.36 15.03 -15.58
CA GLU A 80 1.34 16.49 -15.76
C GLU A 80 1.06 16.89 -17.22
N PHE A 81 1.50 16.06 -18.18
CA PHE A 81 1.32 16.34 -19.60
C PHE A 81 -0.04 15.85 -20.13
N ASN A 82 -0.45 14.63 -19.79
CA ASN A 82 -1.67 14.01 -20.32
C ASN A 82 -2.89 14.08 -19.39
N GLY A 83 -2.74 14.55 -18.15
CA GLY A 83 -3.80 14.55 -17.13
C GLY A 83 -4.04 13.18 -16.52
N TYR A 84 -5.27 12.90 -16.09
CA TYR A 84 -5.63 11.58 -15.56
C TYR A 84 -5.68 10.53 -16.67
N GLY A 85 -5.06 9.38 -16.41
CA GLY A 85 -5.10 8.21 -17.29
C GLY A 85 -6.49 7.61 -17.33
N GLY A 86 -7.03 7.45 -18.55
CA GLY A 86 -8.35 6.88 -18.77
C GLY A 86 -9.00 7.50 -20.00
N SER A 87 -9.71 6.68 -20.78
CA SER A 87 -10.48 7.18 -21.93
C SER A 87 -11.88 7.57 -21.46
N LEU A 88 -12.16 8.86 -21.40
CA LEU A 88 -13.46 9.41 -20.99
C LEU A 88 -14.63 9.00 -21.91
N PHE A 89 -14.34 8.67 -23.17
CA PHE A 89 -15.35 8.42 -24.20
C PHE A 89 -15.69 6.95 -24.40
N SER A 90 -15.19 6.04 -23.55
CA SER A 90 -15.41 4.60 -23.69
C SER A 90 -16.80 4.11 -23.25
N SER A 91 -17.56 4.91 -22.49
CA SER A 91 -18.84 4.51 -21.87
C SER A 91 -20.08 4.92 -22.70
N GLY A 92 -19.90 5.74 -23.75
CA GLY A 92 -21.00 6.17 -24.62
C GLY A 92 -21.51 5.06 -25.57
N PRO A 93 -22.72 5.21 -26.15
CA PRO A 93 -23.19 4.32 -27.20
C PRO A 93 -22.20 4.36 -28.37
N TYR A 94 -21.73 3.18 -28.79
CA TYR A 94 -20.75 3.02 -29.86
C TYR A 94 -21.40 2.30 -31.04
N ASP A 95 -21.69 3.07 -32.09
CA ASP A 95 -22.45 2.62 -33.24
C ASP A 95 -21.56 2.09 -34.37
N ALA A 96 -22.19 1.56 -35.42
CA ALA A 96 -21.46 1.07 -36.60
C ALA A 96 -20.67 2.19 -37.29
N ASP A 97 -21.20 3.42 -37.26
CA ASP A 97 -20.58 4.60 -37.84
C ASP A 97 -19.33 5.02 -37.05
N ASP A 98 -19.36 4.93 -35.71
CA ASP A 98 -18.18 5.18 -34.86
C ASP A 98 -17.05 4.19 -35.15
N ARG A 99 -17.40 2.92 -35.39
CA ARG A 99 -16.42 1.89 -35.78
C ARG A 99 -15.79 2.14 -37.14
N GLU A 100 -16.57 2.64 -38.09
CA GLU A 100 -16.05 3.01 -39.40
C GLU A 100 -15.16 4.26 -39.30
N ALA A 101 -15.59 5.26 -38.53
CA ALA A 101 -14.81 6.45 -38.24
C ALA A 101 -13.46 6.09 -37.60
N ASP A 102 -13.46 5.27 -36.54
CA ASP A 102 -12.23 4.81 -35.89
C ASP A 102 -11.32 4.06 -36.86
N ARG A 103 -11.87 3.21 -37.73
CA ARG A 103 -11.07 2.52 -38.74
C ARG A 103 -10.41 3.51 -39.70
N ILE A 104 -11.14 4.54 -40.15
CA ILE A 104 -10.61 5.57 -41.04
C ILE A 104 -9.54 6.40 -40.33
N TYR A 105 -9.81 6.92 -39.13
CA TYR A 105 -8.84 7.72 -38.37
C TYR A 105 -7.58 6.93 -38.02
N ASN A 106 -7.71 5.69 -37.55
CA ASN A 106 -6.57 4.80 -37.29
C ASN A 106 -5.74 4.54 -38.55
N SER A 107 -6.38 4.46 -39.73
CA SER A 107 -5.69 4.28 -41.00
C SER A 107 -4.88 5.51 -41.42
N ILE A 108 -5.39 6.70 -41.11
CA ILE A 108 -4.71 7.98 -41.34
C ILE A 108 -3.50 8.08 -40.42
N ASP A 109 -3.64 7.84 -39.11
CA ASP A 109 -2.52 7.87 -38.16
C ASP A 109 -1.44 6.84 -38.54
N SER A 110 -1.88 5.62 -38.87
CA SER A 110 -0.98 4.59 -39.39
C SER A 110 -0.26 5.04 -40.65
N HIS A 111 -0.92 5.76 -41.56
CA HIS A 111 -0.29 6.29 -42.76
C HIS A 111 0.71 7.41 -42.46
N MET A 112 0.38 8.32 -41.55
CA MET A 112 1.26 9.40 -41.11
C MET A 112 2.55 8.84 -40.50
N ASP A 113 2.46 7.75 -39.76
CA ASP A 113 3.62 7.12 -39.14
C ASP A 113 4.49 6.29 -40.10
N LYS A 114 3.96 5.80 -41.23
CA LYS A 114 4.66 4.89 -42.16
C LYS A 114 6.06 5.37 -42.58
N ARG A 115 6.27 6.68 -42.76
CA ARG A 115 7.55 7.24 -43.24
C ARG A 115 8.73 7.01 -42.29
N ARG A 116 8.46 6.86 -40.98
CA ARG A 116 9.49 6.67 -39.95
C ARG A 116 9.25 5.46 -39.06
N LYS A 117 8.12 4.77 -39.22
CA LYS A 117 7.69 3.61 -38.45
C LYS A 117 8.80 2.58 -38.30
N GLU A 118 9.34 2.08 -39.41
CA GLU A 118 10.37 1.03 -39.40
C GLU A 118 11.64 1.44 -38.62
N ARG A 119 12.13 2.67 -38.83
CA ARG A 119 13.33 3.16 -38.12
C ARG A 119 13.05 3.40 -36.64
N ARG A 120 11.88 3.94 -36.30
CA ARG A 120 11.46 4.22 -34.92
C ARG A 120 11.27 2.92 -34.15
N GLU A 121 10.53 1.96 -34.74
CA GLU A 121 10.28 0.66 -34.16
C GLU A 121 11.57 -0.15 -34.02
N LYS A 122 12.47 -0.14 -35.02
CA LYS A 122 13.76 -0.81 -34.91
C LYS A 122 14.61 -0.23 -33.77
N ARG A 123 14.70 1.11 -33.66
CA ARG A 123 15.41 1.77 -32.55
C ARG A 123 14.78 1.46 -31.20
N PHE A 124 13.46 1.55 -31.12
CA PHE A 124 12.70 1.25 -29.90
C PHE A 124 12.87 -0.22 -29.49
N GLN A 125 12.90 -1.13 -30.46
CA GLN A 125 13.12 -2.55 -30.23
C GLN A 125 14.56 -2.82 -29.74
N GLU A 126 15.57 -2.23 -30.40
CA GLU A 126 16.97 -2.32 -29.97
C GLU A 126 17.16 -1.72 -28.56
N GLU A 127 16.51 -0.60 -28.26
CA GLU A 127 16.55 0.06 -26.95
C GLU A 127 15.83 -0.77 -25.87
N ILE A 128 14.67 -1.34 -26.17
CA ILE A 128 13.98 -2.26 -25.26
C ILE A 128 14.84 -3.50 -25.01
N GLU A 129 15.45 -4.07 -26.06
CA GLU A 129 16.29 -5.24 -25.94
C GLU A 129 17.52 -4.94 -25.10
N LYS A 130 18.21 -3.82 -25.38
CA LYS A 130 19.33 -3.33 -24.57
C LYS A 130 18.92 -3.08 -23.12
N PHE A 131 17.77 -2.44 -22.88
CA PHE A 131 17.25 -2.18 -21.55
C PHE A 131 16.92 -3.49 -20.81
N ARG A 132 16.37 -4.49 -21.50
CA ARG A 132 16.12 -5.83 -20.94
C ARG A 132 17.43 -6.57 -20.63
N GLN A 133 18.47 -6.36 -21.42
CA GLN A 133 19.80 -6.94 -21.15
C GLN A 133 20.49 -6.24 -19.97
N GLU A 134 20.44 -4.90 -19.91
CA GLU A 134 21.07 -4.08 -18.86
C GLU A 134 20.35 -4.21 -17.52
N ARG A 135 19.02 -4.24 -17.53
CA ARG A 135 18.15 -4.33 -16.35
C ARG A 135 17.06 -5.37 -16.59
N PRO A 136 17.40 -6.67 -16.57
CA PRO A 136 16.39 -7.72 -16.69
C PRO A 136 15.37 -7.57 -15.57
N LYS A 137 14.09 -7.80 -15.87
CA LYS A 137 13.05 -7.75 -14.83
C LYS A 137 13.38 -8.77 -13.76
N ILE A 138 13.11 -8.44 -12.50
CA ILE A 138 13.35 -9.33 -11.34
C ILE A 138 12.75 -10.72 -11.61
N GLN A 139 11.51 -10.77 -12.11
CA GLN A 139 10.85 -12.03 -12.47
C GLN A 139 11.58 -12.83 -13.57
N GLN A 140 12.27 -12.17 -14.50
CA GLN A 140 13.05 -12.83 -15.55
C GLN A 140 14.35 -13.41 -14.99
N GLN A 141 15.02 -12.70 -14.07
CA GLN A 141 16.20 -13.20 -13.35
C GLN A 141 15.89 -14.50 -12.58
N PHE A 142 14.67 -14.59 -12.01
CA PHE A 142 14.22 -15.75 -11.24
C PHE A 142 13.43 -16.79 -12.05
N SER A 143 13.33 -16.64 -13.38
CA SER A 143 12.54 -17.56 -14.21
C SER A 143 13.11 -18.99 -14.22
N ASP A 144 14.43 -19.13 -14.31
CA ASP A 144 15.13 -20.42 -14.25
C ASP A 144 15.00 -21.08 -12.87
N LEU A 145 15.13 -20.29 -11.79
CA LEU A 145 14.94 -20.76 -10.42
C LEU A 145 13.48 -21.18 -10.17
N LYS A 146 12.51 -20.43 -10.70
CA LYS A 146 11.08 -20.80 -10.65
C LYS A 146 10.82 -22.10 -11.40
N ARG A 147 11.49 -22.35 -12.52
CA ARG A 147 11.40 -23.63 -13.26
C ARG A 147 12.05 -24.76 -12.48
N ALA A 148 13.19 -24.54 -11.84
CA ALA A 148 13.84 -25.54 -10.99
C ALA A 148 12.97 -25.91 -9.77
N LEU A 149 12.24 -24.93 -9.21
CA LEU A 149 11.33 -25.10 -8.08
C LEU A 149 10.12 -26.00 -8.40
N SER A 150 9.80 -26.23 -9.68
CA SER A 150 8.80 -27.24 -10.09
C SER A 150 9.22 -28.69 -9.82
N ARG A 151 10.52 -28.94 -9.63
CA ARG A 151 11.06 -30.28 -9.34
C ARG A 151 10.89 -30.69 -7.86
N VAL A 152 10.62 -29.72 -6.99
CA VAL A 152 10.43 -29.94 -5.55
C VAL A 152 9.07 -30.60 -5.32
N SER A 153 9.07 -31.73 -4.60
CA SER A 153 7.84 -32.48 -4.32
C SER A 153 7.00 -31.84 -3.23
N ASN A 154 5.69 -32.14 -3.19
CA ASN A 154 4.80 -31.60 -2.15
C ASN A 154 5.23 -31.98 -0.73
N ASP A 155 5.86 -33.15 -0.54
CA ASP A 155 6.36 -33.58 0.75
C ASP A 155 7.55 -32.72 1.21
N GLU A 156 8.44 -32.35 0.27
CA GLU A 156 9.53 -31.41 0.54
C GLU A 156 9.00 -30.01 0.90
N TRP A 157 7.92 -29.56 0.24
CA TRP A 157 7.23 -28.31 0.60
C TRP A 157 6.67 -28.32 2.03
N LEU A 158 6.14 -29.45 2.50
CA LEU A 158 5.63 -29.59 3.86
C LEU A 158 6.74 -29.68 4.91
N SER A 159 7.95 -30.09 4.49
CA SER A 159 9.12 -30.22 5.36
C SER A 159 9.94 -28.94 5.55
N ILE A 160 9.55 -27.83 4.89
CA ILE A 160 10.23 -26.54 5.04
C ILE A 160 10.11 -26.09 6.50
N PRO A 161 11.23 -25.90 7.21
CA PRO A 161 11.20 -25.44 8.59
C PRO A 161 10.71 -23.98 8.65
N ASP A 162 9.94 -23.67 9.68
CA ASP A 162 9.56 -22.29 9.97
C ASP A 162 10.80 -21.45 10.36
N VAL A 163 10.75 -20.15 10.09
CA VAL A 163 11.87 -19.24 10.36
C VAL A 163 12.15 -19.17 11.86
N GLY A 164 13.20 -19.87 12.30
CA GLY A 164 13.66 -19.84 13.69
C GLY A 164 14.22 -18.47 14.06
N ASP A 165 13.91 -18.01 15.28
CA ASP A 165 14.42 -16.77 15.85
C ASP A 165 15.92 -16.88 16.19
N ALA A 166 16.77 -16.81 15.16
CA ALA A 166 18.22 -16.90 15.29
C ALA A 166 18.87 -15.57 15.73
N ARG A 167 18.15 -14.44 15.63
CA ARG A 167 18.73 -13.09 15.77
C ARG A 167 18.00 -12.14 16.73
N ASN A 168 16.76 -12.39 17.17
CA ASN A 168 16.01 -11.46 18.04
C ASN A 168 16.17 -11.71 19.53
N LYS A 169 17.13 -12.53 19.99
CA LYS A 169 17.40 -12.70 21.44
C LYS A 169 17.61 -11.36 22.17
N ARG A 170 18.18 -10.36 21.50
CA ARG A 170 18.44 -9.02 22.05
C ARG A 170 17.20 -8.12 22.07
N GLU A 171 16.26 -8.31 21.15
CA GLU A 171 14.99 -7.55 21.12
C GLU A 171 13.92 -8.17 22.03
N ARG A 172 13.97 -9.49 22.22
CA ARG A 172 13.03 -10.26 23.04
C ARG A 172 13.21 -10.03 24.54
N ASN A 173 14.34 -9.45 24.96
CA ASN A 173 14.62 -9.17 26.37
C ASN A 173 14.43 -7.66 26.66
N PRO A 174 13.20 -7.19 26.93
CA PRO A 174 12.93 -5.79 27.27
C PRO A 174 13.64 -5.36 28.58
N HIS A 175 14.19 -6.30 29.35
CA HIS A 175 15.02 -6.04 30.52
C HIS A 175 16.45 -5.59 30.18
N VAL A 176 16.93 -5.82 28.94
CA VAL A 176 18.30 -5.48 28.49
C VAL A 176 18.35 -4.09 27.81
N ARG A 177 17.20 -3.48 27.49
CA ARG A 177 17.14 -2.08 27.07
C ARG A 177 17.08 -1.21 28.33
N PRO A 178 18.11 -0.40 28.65
CA PRO A 178 18.02 0.55 29.74
C PRO A 178 17.22 1.79 29.29
N ASP A 179 15.93 1.60 28.93
CA ASP A 179 15.01 2.72 28.73
C ASP A 179 14.62 3.37 30.08
N ARG A 180 15.06 2.77 31.20
CA ARG A 180 15.05 3.40 32.52
C ARG A 180 16.43 3.99 32.80
N TYR A 181 16.58 5.28 32.52
CA TYR A 181 17.64 6.08 33.14
C TYR A 181 17.40 6.08 34.66
N ILE A 182 18.19 5.30 35.39
CA ILE A 182 18.22 5.36 36.86
C ILE A 182 19.18 6.48 37.21
N MET A 183 18.66 7.58 37.76
CA MET A 183 19.49 8.65 38.32
C MET A 183 20.47 8.03 39.33
N PRO A 184 21.80 8.18 39.16
CA PRO A 184 22.75 7.63 40.11
C PRO A 184 22.51 8.26 41.49
N HIS A 185 22.54 7.43 42.53
CA HIS A 185 22.36 7.90 43.90
C HIS A 185 23.45 8.91 44.28
N ARG A 186 23.08 9.98 45.00
CA ARG A 186 23.98 11.11 45.35
C ARG A 186 25.24 10.71 46.11
N SER A 187 25.32 9.51 46.67
CA SER A 187 26.52 8.97 47.34
C SER A 187 27.73 8.82 46.41
N ILE A 188 27.52 8.58 45.11
CA ILE A 188 28.61 8.37 44.13
C ILE A 188 29.30 9.69 43.77
N LEU A 189 28.59 10.83 43.83
CA LEU A 189 29.16 12.16 43.58
C LEU A 189 29.96 12.71 44.76
N ILE A 190 29.75 12.16 45.96
CA ILE A 190 30.36 12.68 47.19
C ILE A 190 31.78 12.10 47.39
N GLY A 191 32.05 10.86 46.96
CA GLY A 191 33.36 10.23 47.12
C GLY A 191 34.50 10.89 46.32
N THR A 192 34.21 11.45 45.15
CA THR A 192 35.22 12.13 44.32
C THR A 192 35.58 13.51 44.85
N LEU A 193 34.65 14.19 45.55
CA LEU A 193 34.93 15.48 46.19
C LEU A 193 35.83 15.32 47.42
N TYR A 194 35.66 14.26 48.22
CA TYR A 194 36.54 14.02 49.37
C TYR A 194 37.98 13.69 48.97
N HIS A 195 38.21 12.98 47.87
CA HIS A 195 39.56 12.70 47.39
C HIS A 195 40.25 13.96 46.84
N ILE A 196 39.50 14.86 46.19
CA ILE A 196 40.06 16.12 45.66
C ILE A 196 40.35 17.12 46.79
N VAL A 197 39.47 17.24 47.78
CA VAL A 197 39.69 18.14 48.94
C VAL A 197 40.88 17.68 49.78
N VAL A 198 40.99 16.38 50.08
CA VAL A 198 42.13 15.86 50.84
C VAL A 198 43.46 16.04 50.08
N TYR A 199 43.48 15.87 48.75
CA TYR A 199 44.70 16.12 47.98
C TYR A 199 45.09 17.61 47.94
N LEU A 200 44.13 18.54 47.90
CA LEU A 200 44.40 19.98 47.94
C LEU A 200 44.90 20.45 49.32
N GLU A 201 44.38 19.89 50.41
CA GLU A 201 44.84 20.20 51.77
C GLU A 201 46.23 19.63 52.08
N VAL A 202 46.54 18.41 51.60
CA VAL A 202 47.87 17.82 51.78
C VAL A 202 48.93 18.56 50.94
N HIS A 203 48.58 19.05 49.74
CA HIS A 203 49.53 19.80 48.90
C HIS A 203 49.77 21.25 49.40
N TYR A 204 48.80 21.86 50.09
CA TYR A 204 48.96 23.20 50.66
C TYR A 204 49.76 23.21 51.98
N ALA A 205 49.81 22.08 52.70
CA ALA A 205 50.57 21.96 53.95
C ALA A 205 52.07 21.64 53.77
N ILE A 206 52.54 21.43 52.53
CA ILE A 206 53.93 21.04 52.21
C ILE A 206 54.69 22.14 51.42
N SER A 207 54.10 23.33 51.23
CA SER A 207 54.80 24.54 50.74
C SER A 207 54.89 25.61 51.81
#